data_AF-A0A840ZIU5-F1
#
_entry.id   AF-A0A840ZIU5-F1
#
_cell.length_a   1.000
_cell.length_b   1.000
_cell.length_c   1.000
_cell.angle_alpha   90.00
_cell.angle_beta   90.00
_cell.angle_gamma   90.00
#
_symmetry.space_group_name_H-M   'P 1'
#
loop_
_entity.id
_entity.type
_entity.pdbx_description
1 polymer ?
#
loop_
_entity_poly.entity_id
_entity_poly.type
_entity_poly.pdbx_seq_one_letter_code
_entity_poly.pdbx_strand_id
1 'polypeptide(L)' 'MKKTVAYFRAKARTCRRLARSLGGEAVPAVAELEALAAEFEALAVKLETGASAMLDDRRDGFARREAALRRH' A
#
# COMPACT_ATOMS: atom_id res chain seq x y z
N MET A 1 7.03 11.85 -10.60
CA MET A 1 5.79 11.05 -10.47
C MET A 1 5.55 10.71 -9.00
N LYS A 2 4.37 10.99 -8.44
CA LYS A 2 4.03 10.61 -7.05
C LYS A 2 3.79 9.10 -6.99
N LYS A 3 4.52 8.38 -6.12
CA LYS A 3 4.33 6.94 -5.87
C LYS A 3 3.13 6.75 -4.92
N THR A 4 1.95 6.51 -5.47
CA THR A 4 0.70 6.33 -4.71
C THR A 4 0.41 4.85 -4.43
N VAL A 5 -0.51 4.55 -3.50
CA VAL A 5 -1.02 3.18 -3.28
C VAL A 5 -1.48 2.54 -4.60
N ALA A 6 -2.22 3.29 -5.42
CA ALA A 6 -2.68 2.83 -6.73
C ALA A 6 -1.53 2.49 -7.69
N TYR A 7 -0.44 3.25 -7.66
CA TYR A 7 0.76 2.96 -8.45
C TYR A 7 1.37 1.60 -8.08
N PHE A 8 1.55 1.34 -6.77
CA PHE A 8 2.12 0.09 -6.30
C PHE A 8 1.22 -1.11 -6.59
N ARG A 9 -0.10 -0.99 -6.36
CA ARG A 9 -1.06 -2.05 -6.74
C ARG A 9 -1.10 -2.31 -8.25
N ALA A 10 -0.93 -1.29 -9.08
CA ALA A 10 -0.84 -1.45 -10.52
C ALA A 10 0.43 -2.22 -10.93
N LYS A 11 1.57 -1.96 -10.28
CA LYS A 11 2.82 -2.70 -10.50
C LYS A 11 2.70 -4.16 -10.04
N ALA A 12 2.16 -4.42 -8.86
CA ALA A 12 1.90 -5.79 -8.38
C ALA A 12 1.03 -6.59 -9.37
N ARG A 13 -0.05 -5.98 -9.87
CA ARG A 13 -0.91 -6.60 -10.89
C ARG A 13 -0.18 -6.88 -12.21
N THR A 14 0.70 -5.97 -12.62
CA THR A 14 1.50 -6.14 -13.84
C THR A 14 2.44 -7.34 -13.70
N CYS A 15 3.14 -7.46 -12.58
CA CYS A 15 4.02 -8.59 -12.29
C CYS A 15 3.28 -9.93 -12.29
N ARG A 16 2.11 -10.01 -11.63
CA ARG A 16 1.27 -11.21 -11.65
C ARG A 16 0.75 -11.57 -13.04
N ARG A 17 0.42 -10.56 -13.85
CA ARG A 17 -0.04 -10.79 -15.23
C ARG A 17 1.10 -11.33 -16.11
N LEU A 18 2.32 -10.80 -15.96
CA LEU A 18 3.51 -11.30 -16.63
C LEU A 18 3.84 -12.74 -16.18
N ALA A 19 3.78 -13.02 -14.88
CA ALA A 19 3.99 -14.36 -14.34
C ALA A 19 3.03 -15.38 -14.97
N ARG A 20 1.73 -15.04 -15.06
CA ARG A 20 0.72 -15.88 -15.72
C ARG A 20 0.98 -16.06 -17.21
N SER A 21 1.52 -15.06 -17.90
CA SER A 21 1.83 -15.18 -19.33
C SER A 21 3.04 -16.08 -19.63
N LEU A 22 3.91 -16.32 -18.66
CA LEU A 22 5.10 -17.15 -18.81
C LEU A 22 4.83 -18.66 -18.67
N GLY A 23 3.62 -19.07 -18.29
CA GLY A 23 3.16 -20.44 -18.54
C GLY A 23 3.59 -21.53 -17.54
N GLY A 24 3.79 -21.22 -16.26
CA GLY A 24 3.84 -22.24 -15.20
C GLY A 24 4.81 -21.97 -14.05
N GLU A 25 4.52 -22.60 -12.91
CA GLU A 25 5.19 -22.45 -11.59
C GLU A 25 6.68 -22.86 -11.60
N ALA A 26 7.13 -23.60 -12.62
CA ALA A 26 8.50 -24.11 -12.73
C ALA A 26 9.50 -23.14 -13.37
N VAL A 27 9.07 -21.94 -13.78
CA VAL A 27 9.96 -20.93 -14.37
C VAL A 27 10.50 -20.04 -13.25
N PRO A 28 11.83 -19.92 -13.04
CA PRO A 28 12.39 -19.06 -11.99
C PRO A 28 11.95 -17.60 -12.13
N ALA A 29 11.75 -17.12 -13.35
CA ALA A 29 11.21 -15.79 -13.62
C ALA A 29 9.77 -15.59 -13.09
N VAL A 30 8.96 -16.65 -13.01
CA VAL A 30 7.61 -16.59 -12.41
C VAL A 30 7.72 -16.34 -10.90
N ALA A 31 8.60 -17.07 -10.21
CA ALA A 31 8.85 -16.86 -8.78
C ALA A 31 9.38 -15.45 -8.49
N GLU A 32 10.30 -14.94 -9.30
CA GLU A 32 10.80 -13.56 -9.16
C GLU A 32 9.70 -12.52 -9.38
N LEU A 33 8.84 -12.71 -10.38
CA LEU A 33 7.71 -11.81 -10.65
C LEU A 33 6.67 -11.86 -9.53
N GLU A 34 6.43 -13.02 -8.92
CA GLU A 34 5.54 -13.14 -7.77
C GLU A 34 6.12 -12.49 -6.51
N ALA A 35 7.40 -12.67 -6.24
CA ALA A 35 8.11 -11.99 -5.15
C ALA A 35 8.03 -10.46 -5.32
N LEU A 36 8.31 -9.96 -6.54
CA LEU A 36 8.24 -8.54 -6.84
C LEU A 36 6.80 -8.00 -6.71
N ALA A 37 5.79 -8.80 -7.06
CA ALA A 37 4.40 -8.44 -6.85
C ALA A 37 4.05 -8.33 -5.35
N ALA A 38 4.57 -9.22 -4.51
CA ALA A 38 4.37 -9.19 -3.07
C ALA A 38 5.04 -7.96 -2.44
N GLU A 39 6.26 -7.60 -2.87
CA GLU A 39 6.95 -6.39 -2.42
C GLU A 39 6.16 -5.12 -2.75
N PHE A 40 5.66 -5.00 -3.99
CA PHE A 40 4.83 -3.86 -4.36
C PHE A 40 3.56 -3.78 -3.52
N GLU A 41 2.95 -4.90 -3.18
CA GLU A 41 1.75 -4.89 -2.35
C GLU A 41 2.05 -4.56 -0.88
N ALA A 42 3.18 -5.01 -0.35
CA ALA A 42 3.66 -4.58 0.96
C ALA A 42 3.90 -3.05 1.01
N LEU A 43 4.48 -2.47 -0.05
CA LEU A 43 4.66 -1.03 -0.17
C LEU A 43 3.33 -0.27 -0.26
N ALA A 44 2.35 -0.83 -0.98
CA ALA A 44 1.00 -0.27 -1.05
C ALA A 44 0.33 -0.26 0.33
N VAL A 45 0.40 -1.37 1.06
CA VAL A 45 -0.14 -1.49 2.42
C VAL A 45 0.56 -0.54 3.37
N LYS A 46 1.90 -0.45 3.34
CA LYS A 46 2.66 0.48 4.19
C LYS A 46 2.28 1.95 3.96
N LEU A 47 1.99 2.31 2.71
CA LEU A 47 1.53 3.66 2.39
C LEU A 47 0.09 3.90 2.84
N GLU A 48 -0.78 2.90 2.70
CA GLU A 48 -2.18 2.99 3.14
C GLU A 48 -2.27 3.09 4.66
N THR A 49 -1.50 2.28 5.40
CA THR A 49 -1.45 2.31 6.86
C THR A 49 -0.75 3.56 7.38
N GLY A 50 0.36 4.00 6.76
CA GLY A 50 1.02 5.25 7.12
C GLY A 50 0.15 6.49 6.85
N ALA A 51 -0.60 6.50 5.74
CA ALA A 51 -1.55 7.56 5.44
C ALA A 51 -2.75 7.54 6.38
N SER A 52 -3.27 6.36 6.73
CA SER A 52 -4.36 6.22 7.70
C SER A 52 -3.92 6.67 9.08
N ALA A 53 -2.78 6.20 9.58
CA ALA A 53 -2.23 6.59 10.89
C ALA A 53 -2.05 8.11 11.00
N MET A 54 -1.59 8.77 9.94
CA MET A 54 -1.44 10.23 9.89
C MET A 54 -2.79 10.98 9.79
N LEU A 55 -3.87 10.33 9.33
CA LEU A 55 -5.22 10.88 9.33
C LEU A 55 -5.89 10.68 10.69
N ASP A 56 -5.70 9.53 11.32
CA ASP A 56 -6.22 9.22 12.66
C ASP A 56 -5.59 10.15 13.71
N ASP A 57 -4.26 10.31 13.71
CA ASP A 57 -3.56 11.25 14.62
C ASP A 57 -4.06 12.71 14.49
N ARG A 58 -4.32 13.16 13.26
CA ARG A 58 -4.89 14.50 13.02
C ARG A 58 -6.33 14.64 13.51
N ARG A 59 -7.16 13.60 13.40
CA ARG A 59 -8.53 13.60 13.93
C ARG A 59 -8.52 13.61 15.47
N ASP A 60 -7.67 12.79 16.08
CA ASP A 60 -7.48 12.76 17.54
C ASP A 60 -7.00 14.11 18.09
N GLY A 61 -6.03 14.73 17.42
CA GLY A 61 -5.54 16.06 17.79
C GLY A 61 -6.62 17.14 17.73
N PHE A 62 -7.50 17.09 16.72
CA PHE A 62 -8.64 17.99 16.62
C PHE A 62 -9.68 17.75 17.71
N ALA A 63 -10.07 16.48 17.94
CA ALA A 63 -11.06 16.10 18.95
C ALA A 63 -10.63 16.51 20.37
N ARG A 64 -9.35 16.34 20.72
CA ARG A 64 -8.80 16.80 22.01
C ARG A 64 -8.91 18.32 22.18
N ARG A 65 -8.68 19.06 21.10
CA ARG A 65 -8.71 20.53 21.08
C ARG A 65 -10.15 21.06 21.18
N GLU A 66 -11.09 20.42 20.50
CA GLU A 66 -12.53 20.70 20.63
C GLU A 66 -13.05 20.40 22.04
N ALA A 67 -12.64 19.26 22.63
CA ALA A 67 -12.98 18.92 24.00
C ALA A 67 -12.41 19.90 25.04
N ALA A 68 -11.21 20.46 24.79
CA ALA A 68 -10.62 21.48 25.64
C ALA A 68 -11.38 22.81 25.56
N LEU A 69 -11.88 23.17 24.38
CA LEU A 69 -12.67 24.40 24.17
C LEU A 69 -14.08 24.32 24.77
N ARG A 70 -14.69 23.12 24.83
CA ARG A 70 -16.02 22.93 25.45
C ARG A 70 -16.02 22.88 26.99
N ARG A 71 -14.85 22.83 27.62
CA ARG A 71 -14.69 22.80 29.10
C ARG A 71 -14.43 24.17 29.71
N HIS A 72 -14.34 25.22 28.89
CA HIS A 72 -14.27 26.63 29.29
C HIS A 72 -15.59 27.33 28.97
#